data_AF-A0A510K5K8-F1
#
_entry.id   AF-A0A510K5K8-F1
#
_cell.length_a   1.000
_cell.length_b   1.000
_cell.length_c   1.000
_cell.angle_alpha   90.00
_cell.angle_beta   90.00
_cell.angle_gamma   90.00
#
_symmetry.space_group_name_H-M   'P 1'
#
loop_
_entity.id
_entity.type
_entity.pdbx_description
1 polymer ?
#
loop_
_entity_poly.entity_id
_entity_poly.type
_entity_poly.pdbx_seq_one_letter_code
_entity_poly.pdbx_strand_id
1 'polypeptide(L)'
;MGNEIVKYNNDFNNQALRNFSSEELNLLVTFFHKLKEKGTDVLEYSFYELKKLIMLEKNMTVKEFTNTIMNVNKKLLSLNYTYRENNTIVQMAIFKTFKINLDEQILMISLNEDFRFLLNDFNKEWTRFELEEFVNLKSSYVKEFYRRMKQFRKTGFWRCSIDEFRYLMDIPENYKITNIDTRVLKPIMRELGEKYNLKIEKKYGFSGGRGRSRVTGFEFKFSTEKKVDIVAGNEEEVNNNPIPLSKPRKPKKKEETRTVLERKSRIIEAIPKQEKEKTLREKIRDKINENTETIENLEAIYTGLKDKIQFKKLTEKYPQKIEEIKNMNMQLKAIYNIDENDFTQEIIELAEDLIIKK
;
A
#
# COMPACT_ATOMS: atom_id res chain seq x y z
N MET A 1 -2.43 22.63 9.88
CA MET A 1 -3.13 21.98 11.01
C MET A 1 -2.20 20.90 11.55
N GLY A 2 -2.62 19.98 12.43
CA GLY A 2 -1.85 18.73 12.60
C GLY A 2 -1.93 17.93 11.30
N ASN A 3 -0.88 17.19 10.94
CA ASN A 3 -0.84 16.44 9.68
C ASN A 3 -1.81 15.25 9.79
N GLU A 4 -3.00 15.36 9.19
CA GLU A 4 -4.07 14.37 9.29
C GLU A 4 -3.68 13.08 8.54
N ILE A 5 -3.03 12.13 9.24
CA ILE A 5 -2.54 10.90 8.62
C ILE A 5 -3.70 9.94 8.32
N VAL A 6 -3.75 9.45 7.08
CA VAL A 6 -4.46 8.24 6.65
C VAL A 6 -3.50 7.07 6.83
N LYS A 7 -3.94 5.97 7.44
CA LYS A 7 -3.16 4.72 7.55
C LYS A 7 -4.10 3.52 7.45
N TYR A 8 -3.75 2.53 6.63
CA TYR A 8 -4.53 1.30 6.44
C TYR A 8 -3.63 0.13 5.99
N ASN A 9 -4.12 -1.10 6.17
CA ASN A 9 -3.43 -2.34 5.81
C ASN A 9 -3.31 -2.53 4.29
N ASN A 10 -2.17 -3.04 3.79
CA ASN A 10 -1.94 -3.24 2.35
C ASN A 10 -2.96 -4.20 1.69
N ASP A 11 -3.64 -5.07 2.44
CA ASP A 11 -4.73 -5.90 1.94
C ASP A 11 -5.91 -5.06 1.36
N PHE A 12 -6.07 -3.80 1.77
CA PHE A 12 -7.03 -2.87 1.13
C PHE A 12 -6.58 -2.38 -0.25
N ASN A 13 -5.28 -2.32 -0.51
CA ASN A 13 -4.77 -1.87 -1.81
C ASN A 13 -5.10 -2.86 -2.93
N ASN A 14 -5.34 -4.14 -2.64
CA ASN A 14 -5.77 -5.10 -3.66
C ASN A 14 -7.17 -4.80 -4.23
N GLN A 15 -7.93 -3.87 -3.64
CA GLN A 15 -9.24 -3.45 -4.11
C GLN A 15 -9.16 -2.33 -5.17
N ALA A 16 -9.94 -2.50 -6.23
CA ALA A 16 -10.09 -1.55 -7.33
C ALA A 16 -11.25 -0.58 -7.05
N LEU A 17 -10.96 0.73 -6.91
CA LEU A 17 -11.93 1.72 -6.42
C LEU A 17 -12.36 2.77 -7.44
N ARG A 18 -12.09 2.60 -8.73
CA ARG A 18 -12.40 3.60 -9.77
C ARG A 18 -13.90 3.90 -9.92
N ASN A 19 -14.79 2.96 -9.59
CA ASN A 19 -16.24 3.20 -9.59
C ASN A 19 -16.66 4.30 -8.59
N PHE A 20 -15.76 4.73 -7.69
CA PHE A 20 -15.91 5.88 -6.82
C PHE A 20 -15.48 7.19 -7.52
N SER A 21 -16.19 8.28 -7.26
CA SER A 21 -15.80 9.62 -7.70
C SER A 21 -14.57 10.14 -6.93
N SER A 22 -14.03 11.29 -7.35
CA SER A 22 -12.91 11.94 -6.65
C SER A 22 -13.28 12.30 -5.20
N GLU A 23 -14.51 12.77 -5.00
CA GLU A 23 -15.10 13.16 -3.72
C GLU A 23 -15.48 11.94 -2.86
N GLU A 24 -16.02 10.88 -3.47
CA GLU A 24 -16.31 9.62 -2.79
C GLU A 24 -15.03 8.92 -2.31
N LEU A 25 -13.95 8.98 -3.09
CA LEU A 25 -12.61 8.54 -2.66
C LEU A 25 -12.07 9.40 -1.50
N ASN A 26 -12.28 10.72 -1.52
CA ASN A 26 -11.89 11.60 -0.41
C ASN A 26 -12.64 11.25 0.88
N LEU A 27 -13.96 11.05 0.81
CA LEU A 27 -14.77 10.62 1.96
C LEU A 27 -14.29 9.26 2.49
N LEU A 28 -14.00 8.31 1.60
CA LEU A 28 -13.51 6.98 1.97
C LEU A 28 -12.18 7.04 2.76
N VAL A 29 -11.17 7.77 2.27
CA VAL A 29 -9.91 7.91 3.01
C VAL A 29 -10.06 8.77 4.27
N THR A 30 -11.04 9.68 4.31
CA THR A 30 -11.39 10.46 5.52
C THR A 30 -11.99 9.54 6.59
N PHE A 31 -12.91 8.65 6.22
CA PHE A 31 -13.44 7.62 7.14
C PHE A 31 -12.32 6.74 7.67
N PHE A 32 -11.36 6.34 6.83
CA PHE A 32 -10.20 5.55 7.25
C PHE A 32 -9.29 6.33 8.21
N HIS A 33 -9.01 7.59 7.91
CA HIS A 33 -8.28 8.50 8.81
C HIS A 33 -8.97 8.65 10.17
N LYS A 34 -10.31 8.69 10.21
CA LYS A 34 -11.11 8.85 11.42
C LYS A 34 -11.23 7.57 12.26
N LEU A 35 -11.42 6.42 11.62
CA LEU A 35 -11.61 5.12 12.26
C LEU A 35 -10.28 4.44 12.68
N LYS A 36 -9.13 4.89 12.16
CA LYS A 36 -7.83 4.37 12.62
C LYS A 36 -7.65 4.65 14.11
N GLU A 37 -7.08 3.68 14.82
CA GLU A 37 -6.77 3.81 16.26
C GLU A 37 -8.03 4.15 17.12
N LYS A 38 -9.19 3.62 16.70
CA LYS A 38 -10.52 3.68 17.37
C LYS A 38 -11.19 2.32 17.54
N GLY A 39 -10.51 1.22 17.23
CA GLY A 39 -11.08 -0.12 17.30
C GLY A 39 -12.33 -0.26 16.43
N THR A 40 -13.45 -0.58 17.06
CA THR A 40 -14.78 -0.78 16.44
C THR A 40 -15.86 0.09 17.08
N ASP A 41 -15.46 1.16 17.79
CA ASP A 41 -16.37 2.16 18.38
C ASP A 41 -17.28 2.80 17.33
N VAL A 42 -18.48 3.22 17.75
CA VAL A 42 -19.37 4.05 16.93
C VAL A 42 -18.97 5.51 17.11
N LEU A 43 -18.56 6.13 16.00
CA LEU A 43 -18.10 7.50 15.93
C LEU A 43 -19.09 8.35 15.13
N GLU A 44 -19.29 9.59 15.55
CA GLU A 44 -20.24 10.51 14.93
C GLU A 44 -19.51 11.69 14.30
N TYR A 45 -19.83 11.99 13.04
CA TYR A 45 -19.21 13.08 12.28
C TYR A 45 -20.26 13.96 11.61
N SER A 46 -20.18 15.28 11.86
CA SER A 46 -21.04 16.25 11.19
C SER A 46 -20.70 16.38 9.70
N PHE A 47 -21.71 16.67 8.88
CA PHE A 47 -21.51 16.95 7.46
C PHE A 47 -20.56 18.12 7.24
N TYR A 48 -20.57 19.13 8.12
CA TYR A 48 -19.63 20.25 8.08
C TYR A 48 -18.17 19.79 8.25
N GLU A 49 -17.89 18.93 9.23
CA GLU A 49 -16.55 18.39 9.45
C GLU A 49 -16.10 17.52 8.27
N LEU A 50 -16.97 16.63 7.76
CA LEU A 50 -16.65 15.79 6.60
C LEU A 50 -16.36 16.65 5.35
N LYS A 51 -17.17 17.68 5.07
CA LYS A 51 -16.94 18.64 3.96
C LYS A 51 -15.60 19.37 4.09
N LYS A 52 -15.21 19.74 5.31
CA LYS A 52 -13.93 20.40 5.61
C LYS A 52 -12.74 19.47 5.39
N LEU A 53 -12.81 18.22 5.85
CA LEU A 53 -11.74 17.24 5.74
C LEU A 53 -11.48 16.78 4.29
N ILE A 54 -12.53 16.67 3.46
CA ILE A 54 -12.37 16.34 2.04
C ILE A 54 -12.00 17.53 1.15
N MET A 55 -11.83 18.73 1.74
CA MET A 55 -11.64 20.01 1.06
C MET A 55 -12.67 20.27 -0.06
N LEU A 56 -13.96 20.20 0.28
CA LEU A 56 -15.03 20.28 -0.71
C LEU A 56 -15.16 21.68 -1.34
N GLU A 57 -14.54 21.89 -2.51
CA GLU A 57 -14.68 23.11 -3.34
C GLU A 57 -16.14 23.38 -3.79
N LYS A 58 -17.00 22.35 -3.79
CA LYS A 58 -18.37 22.41 -4.33
C LYS A 58 -19.41 22.77 -3.27
N ASN A 59 -20.25 23.76 -3.56
CA ASN A 59 -21.43 24.14 -2.77
C ASN A 59 -22.58 23.11 -2.91
N MET A 60 -22.33 21.86 -2.48
CA MET A 60 -23.33 20.78 -2.46
C MET A 60 -24.42 21.04 -1.42
N THR A 61 -25.68 20.89 -1.84
CA THR A 61 -26.83 20.79 -0.94
C THR A 61 -26.68 19.60 0.03
N VAL A 62 -27.50 19.59 1.09
CA VAL A 62 -27.56 18.47 2.04
C VAL A 62 -27.87 17.15 1.29
N LYS A 63 -28.84 17.17 0.36
CA LYS A 63 -29.26 16.00 -0.43
C LYS A 63 -28.15 15.44 -1.32
N GLU A 64 -27.39 16.30 -2.01
CA GLU A 64 -26.25 15.86 -2.83
C GLU A 64 -25.12 15.27 -1.98
N PHE A 65 -24.87 15.87 -0.81
CA PHE A 65 -23.83 15.38 0.08
C PHE A 65 -24.21 14.05 0.75
N THR A 66 -25.47 13.90 1.20
CA THR A 66 -26.06 12.62 1.64
C THR A 66 -25.91 11.54 0.57
N ASN A 67 -26.26 11.84 -0.69
CA ASN A 67 -26.09 10.90 -1.81
C ASN A 67 -24.62 10.50 -2.00
N THR A 68 -23.69 11.44 -1.84
CA THR A 68 -22.24 11.17 -1.95
C THR A 68 -21.77 10.25 -0.83
N ILE A 69 -22.14 10.51 0.43
CA ILE A 69 -21.85 9.63 1.58
C ILE A 69 -22.46 8.23 1.40
N MET A 70 -23.74 8.16 1.01
CA MET A 70 -24.46 6.91 0.78
C MET A 70 -23.83 6.09 -0.35
N ASN A 71 -23.37 6.73 -1.42
CA ASN A 71 -22.66 6.06 -2.52
C ASN A 71 -21.35 5.39 -2.05
N VAL A 72 -20.59 5.98 -1.13
CA VAL A 72 -19.34 5.37 -0.62
C VAL A 72 -19.64 4.00 -0.02
N ASN A 73 -20.61 3.91 0.89
CA ASN A 73 -20.97 2.63 1.51
C ASN A 73 -21.59 1.66 0.50
N LYS A 74 -22.52 2.12 -0.36
CA LYS A 74 -23.11 1.29 -1.42
C LYS A 74 -22.06 0.67 -2.33
N LYS A 75 -21.04 1.45 -2.71
CA LYS A 75 -19.95 0.98 -3.58
C LYS A 75 -19.01 0.04 -2.84
N LEU A 76 -18.64 0.31 -1.59
CA LEU A 76 -17.85 -0.63 -0.77
C LEU A 76 -18.54 -1.98 -0.62
N LEU A 77 -19.84 -1.99 -0.31
CA LEU A 77 -20.63 -3.23 -0.21
C LEU A 77 -20.61 -4.00 -1.55
N SER A 78 -20.71 -3.30 -2.69
CA SER A 78 -20.65 -3.93 -4.01
C SER A 78 -19.28 -4.49 -4.42
N LEU A 79 -18.20 -4.18 -3.70
CA LEU A 79 -16.89 -4.82 -3.92
C LEU A 79 -16.87 -6.28 -3.46
N ASN A 80 -17.82 -6.70 -2.60
CA ASN A 80 -17.84 -8.02 -1.97
C ASN A 80 -16.47 -8.38 -1.34
N TYR A 81 -15.92 -7.47 -0.53
CA TYR A 81 -14.57 -7.62 0.01
C TYR A 81 -14.38 -9.00 0.63
N THR A 82 -13.49 -9.77 0.04
CA THR A 82 -13.22 -11.16 0.40
C THR A 82 -11.76 -11.27 0.80
N TYR A 83 -11.50 -11.75 2.02
CA TYR A 83 -10.16 -12.19 2.40
C TYR A 83 -10.18 -13.65 2.85
N ARG A 84 -8.98 -14.25 2.94
CA ARG A 84 -8.79 -15.59 3.51
C ARG A 84 -7.99 -15.47 4.80
N GLU A 85 -8.41 -16.23 5.79
CA GLU A 85 -7.69 -16.41 7.04
C GLU A 85 -7.64 -17.91 7.33
N ASN A 86 -6.43 -18.48 7.29
CA ASN A 86 -6.23 -19.92 7.25
C ASN A 86 -7.08 -20.54 6.10
N ASN A 87 -7.90 -21.56 6.39
CA ASN A 87 -8.82 -22.17 5.42
C ASN A 87 -10.22 -21.53 5.40
N THR A 88 -10.43 -20.37 6.06
CA THR A 88 -11.70 -19.65 6.11
C THR A 88 -11.75 -18.55 5.07
N ILE A 89 -12.85 -18.47 4.32
CA ILE A 89 -13.16 -17.33 3.44
C ILE A 89 -14.09 -16.38 4.20
N VAL A 90 -13.65 -15.14 4.44
CA VAL A 90 -14.45 -14.13 5.16
C VAL A 90 -15.01 -13.12 4.15
N GLN A 91 -16.33 -12.91 4.22
CA GLN A 91 -17.10 -11.97 3.40
C GLN A 91 -18.10 -11.23 4.28
N MET A 92 -17.81 -9.97 4.63
CA MET A 92 -18.70 -9.12 5.41
C MET A 92 -18.59 -7.65 4.97
N ALA A 93 -19.45 -6.78 5.51
CA ALA A 93 -19.29 -5.34 5.34
C ALA A 93 -18.08 -4.81 6.13
N ILE A 94 -17.31 -3.89 5.54
CA ILE A 94 -16.20 -3.20 6.23
C ILE A 94 -16.74 -2.35 7.38
N PHE A 95 -17.85 -1.65 7.17
CA PHE A 95 -18.52 -0.85 8.19
C PHE A 95 -19.70 -1.63 8.80
N LYS A 96 -19.66 -1.82 10.13
CA LYS A 96 -20.72 -2.45 10.93
C LYS A 96 -21.86 -1.48 11.20
N THR A 97 -21.53 -0.21 11.43
CA THR A 97 -22.50 0.89 11.51
C THR A 97 -22.22 1.87 10.37
N PHE A 98 -23.27 2.25 9.64
CA PHE A 98 -23.22 3.35 8.67
C PHE A 98 -24.62 3.98 8.59
N LYS A 99 -24.94 4.86 9.55
CA LYS A 99 -26.26 5.52 9.66
C LYS A 99 -26.11 7.00 9.37
N ILE A 100 -27.05 7.58 8.63
CA ILE A 100 -27.07 9.01 8.34
C ILE A 100 -28.33 9.60 9.00
N ASN A 101 -28.17 10.57 9.90
CA ASN A 101 -29.28 11.43 10.32
C ASN A 101 -29.32 12.64 9.38
N LEU A 102 -30.47 12.90 8.77
CA LEU A 102 -30.66 13.99 7.80
C LEU A 102 -30.97 15.33 8.48
N ASP A 103 -31.63 15.30 9.64
CA ASP A 103 -32.05 16.50 10.37
C ASP A 103 -30.87 17.10 11.14
N GLU A 104 -30.13 16.24 11.86
CA GLU A 104 -28.88 16.61 12.56
C GLU A 104 -27.67 16.72 11.61
N GLN A 105 -27.79 16.20 10.37
CA GLN A 105 -26.71 16.16 9.38
C GLN A 105 -25.42 15.49 9.91
N ILE A 106 -25.58 14.31 10.52
CA ILE A 106 -24.47 13.48 11.05
C ILE A 106 -24.40 12.11 10.38
N LEU A 107 -23.17 11.59 10.29
CA LEU A 107 -22.86 10.21 9.94
C LEU A 107 -22.39 9.49 11.21
N MET A 108 -23.13 8.45 11.64
CA MET A 108 -22.69 7.49 12.65
C MET A 108 -22.00 6.32 11.93
N ILE A 109 -20.73 6.06 12.23
CA ILE A 109 -19.92 5.06 11.54
C ILE A 109 -19.11 4.21 12.52
N SER A 110 -19.03 2.90 12.27
CA SER A 110 -18.11 2.00 12.98
C SER A 110 -17.54 0.94 12.06
N LEU A 111 -16.29 0.56 12.30
CA LEU A 111 -15.62 -0.56 11.64
C LEU A 111 -16.23 -1.89 12.14
N ASN A 112 -16.26 -2.91 11.29
CA ASN A 112 -16.61 -4.27 11.71
C ASN A 112 -15.41 -4.98 12.38
N GLU A 113 -15.66 -5.93 13.28
CA GLU A 113 -14.61 -6.58 14.09
C GLU A 113 -13.67 -7.42 13.23
N ASP A 114 -14.23 -8.19 12.29
CA ASP A 114 -13.51 -8.92 11.24
C ASP A 114 -12.69 -7.99 10.32
N PHE A 115 -12.97 -6.69 10.34
CA PHE A 115 -12.23 -5.66 9.60
C PHE A 115 -11.36 -4.76 10.48
N ARG A 116 -11.22 -5.05 11.78
CA ARG A 116 -10.40 -4.26 12.72
C ARG A 116 -8.93 -4.20 12.28
N PHE A 117 -8.43 -5.27 11.67
CA PHE A 117 -7.08 -5.36 11.09
C PHE A 117 -6.81 -4.36 9.95
N LEU A 118 -7.87 -3.84 9.31
CA LEU A 118 -7.74 -2.94 8.16
C LEU A 118 -7.21 -1.56 8.56
N LEU A 119 -7.62 -1.07 9.75
CA LEU A 119 -7.38 0.30 10.23
C LEU A 119 -6.77 0.39 11.65
N ASN A 120 -6.68 -0.72 12.39
CA ASN A 120 -6.17 -0.71 13.77
C ASN A 120 -4.97 -1.66 13.97
N ASP A 121 -5.04 -2.90 13.50
CA ASP A 121 -3.97 -3.89 13.73
C ASP A 121 -2.94 -3.92 12.60
N PHE A 122 -1.99 -3.00 12.69
CA PHE A 122 -0.91 -2.82 11.72
C PHE A 122 0.23 -3.84 11.86
N ASN A 123 -0.11 -5.11 12.13
CA ASN A 123 0.81 -6.23 12.33
C ASN A 123 1.28 -6.88 11.00
N LYS A 124 0.77 -6.37 9.87
CA LYS A 124 1.19 -6.68 8.50
C LYS A 124 1.66 -5.38 7.82
N GLU A 125 2.12 -5.47 6.57
CA GLU A 125 2.43 -4.28 5.78
C GLU A 125 1.26 -3.27 5.71
N TRP A 126 1.60 -1.98 5.73
CA TRP A 126 0.62 -0.90 5.76
C TRP A 126 1.04 0.29 4.88
N THR A 127 0.03 0.96 4.34
CA THR A 127 0.16 2.22 3.59
C THR A 127 -0.24 3.37 4.50
N ARG A 128 0.59 4.43 4.55
CA ARG A 128 0.22 5.72 5.15
C ARG A 128 0.43 6.85 4.14
N PHE A 129 -0.32 7.92 4.31
CA PHE A 129 -0.09 9.21 3.66
C PHE A 129 -0.85 10.33 4.38
N GLU A 130 -0.57 11.57 4.03
CA GLU A 130 -1.31 12.73 4.53
C GLU A 130 -2.65 12.86 3.79
N LEU A 131 -3.73 13.09 4.53
CA LEU A 131 -5.07 13.28 3.96
C LEU A 131 -5.09 14.48 3.01
N GLU A 132 -4.46 15.59 3.42
CA GLU A 132 -4.34 16.83 2.65
C GLU A 132 -3.71 16.62 1.27
N GLU A 133 -2.61 15.86 1.17
CA GLU A 133 -2.03 15.50 -0.12
C GLU A 133 -2.99 14.67 -0.99
N PHE A 134 -3.74 13.74 -0.41
CA PHE A 134 -4.65 12.88 -1.16
C PHE A 134 -5.88 13.65 -1.68
N VAL A 135 -6.49 14.49 -0.84
CA VAL A 135 -7.76 15.16 -1.20
C VAL A 135 -7.59 16.15 -2.34
N ASN A 136 -6.44 16.83 -2.40
CA ASN A 136 -6.06 17.79 -3.45
C ASN A 136 -5.85 17.16 -4.85
N LEU A 137 -5.62 15.85 -4.95
CA LEU A 137 -5.54 15.16 -6.25
C LEU A 137 -6.91 15.24 -6.96
N LYS A 138 -6.94 15.56 -8.25
CA LYS A 138 -8.22 15.88 -8.94
C LYS A 138 -8.81 14.69 -9.68
N SER A 139 -7.97 13.78 -10.20
CA SER A 139 -8.42 12.58 -10.92
C SER A 139 -8.46 11.31 -10.04
N SER A 140 -9.50 10.48 -10.19
CA SER A 140 -9.60 9.18 -9.49
C SER A 140 -8.48 8.21 -9.87
N TYR A 141 -8.02 8.20 -11.14
CA TYR A 141 -6.81 7.45 -11.53
C TYR A 141 -5.56 7.93 -10.79
N VAL A 142 -5.45 9.23 -10.53
CA VAL A 142 -4.29 9.81 -9.83
C VAL A 142 -4.34 9.42 -8.35
N LYS A 143 -5.52 9.43 -7.73
CA LYS A 143 -5.75 8.90 -6.37
C LYS A 143 -5.41 7.41 -6.26
N GLU A 144 -5.89 6.58 -7.19
CA GLU A 144 -5.58 5.15 -7.20
C GLU A 144 -4.09 4.88 -7.40
N PHE A 145 -3.42 5.59 -8.33
CA PHE A 145 -1.97 5.47 -8.50
C PHE A 145 -1.19 5.93 -7.26
N TYR A 146 -1.62 7.03 -6.65
CA TYR A 146 -1.01 7.58 -5.43
C TYR A 146 -1.07 6.58 -4.27
N ARG A 147 -2.15 5.78 -4.13
CA ARG A 147 -2.20 4.66 -3.17
C ARG A 147 -1.11 3.62 -3.42
N ARG A 148 -0.84 3.26 -4.69
CA ARG A 148 0.28 2.38 -5.09
C ARG A 148 1.62 3.02 -4.72
N MET A 149 1.82 4.27 -5.11
CA MET A 149 3.05 5.02 -4.86
C MET A 149 3.36 5.15 -3.36
N LYS A 150 2.35 5.39 -2.53
CA LYS A 150 2.47 5.46 -1.06
C LYS A 150 2.58 4.10 -0.37
N GLN A 151 2.23 2.99 -1.02
CA GLN A 151 2.61 1.64 -0.58
C GLN A 151 4.13 1.44 -0.77
N PHE A 152 4.62 1.69 -1.98
CA PHE A 152 6.02 1.49 -2.37
C PHE A 152 6.97 2.67 -2.05
N ARG A 153 6.53 3.64 -1.23
CA ARG A 153 7.30 4.85 -0.88
C ARG A 153 8.63 4.62 -0.13
N LYS A 154 8.84 3.41 0.41
CA LYS A 154 10.12 2.98 0.99
C LYS A 154 11.15 2.59 -0.09
N THR A 155 10.72 1.93 -1.16
CA THR A 155 11.59 1.43 -2.24
C THR A 155 11.75 2.42 -3.38
N GLY A 156 10.75 3.27 -3.62
CA GLY A 156 10.77 4.27 -4.70
C GLY A 156 10.49 3.69 -6.08
N PHE A 157 10.00 2.46 -6.17
CA PHE A 157 9.57 1.86 -7.43
C PHE A 157 8.41 0.89 -7.26
N TRP A 158 7.57 0.81 -8.30
CA TRP A 158 6.54 -0.21 -8.46
C TRP A 158 6.65 -0.80 -9.88
N ARG A 159 6.59 -2.13 -9.98
CA ARG A 159 6.56 -2.87 -11.26
C ARG A 159 5.29 -3.71 -11.27
N CYS A 160 4.60 -3.72 -12.40
CA CYS A 160 3.37 -4.48 -12.59
C CYS A 160 3.22 -4.96 -14.04
N SER A 161 2.53 -6.08 -14.24
CA SER A 161 2.14 -6.50 -15.60
C SER A 161 1.10 -5.55 -16.20
N ILE A 162 0.86 -5.64 -17.51
CA ILE A 162 -0.20 -4.86 -18.18
C ILE A 162 -1.58 -5.24 -17.63
N ASP A 163 -1.81 -6.51 -17.30
CA ASP A 163 -3.10 -7.00 -16.81
C ASP A 163 -3.30 -6.66 -15.32
N GLU A 164 -2.24 -6.74 -14.51
CA GLU A 164 -2.21 -6.28 -13.12
C GLU A 164 -2.45 -4.77 -13.03
N PHE A 165 -1.78 -3.97 -13.87
CA PHE A 165 -2.02 -2.52 -13.95
C PHE A 165 -3.46 -2.22 -14.35
N ARG A 166 -4.03 -3.00 -15.27
CA ARG A 166 -5.42 -2.85 -15.71
C ARG A 166 -6.41 -3.21 -14.60
N TYR A 167 -6.15 -4.25 -13.81
CA TYR A 167 -6.98 -4.63 -12.66
C TYR A 167 -6.89 -3.59 -11.53
N LEU A 168 -5.67 -3.28 -11.05
CA LEU A 168 -5.44 -2.39 -9.90
C LEU A 168 -5.76 -0.91 -10.15
N MET A 169 -5.99 -0.52 -11.41
CA MET A 169 -6.42 0.81 -11.84
C MET A 169 -7.81 0.78 -12.53
N ASP A 170 -8.50 -0.38 -12.51
CA ASP A 170 -9.81 -0.65 -13.11
C ASP A 170 -9.97 -0.10 -14.53
N ILE A 171 -9.06 -0.44 -15.43
CA ILE A 171 -9.02 0.09 -16.80
C ILE A 171 -9.91 -0.77 -17.71
N PRO A 172 -10.96 -0.23 -18.36
CA PRO A 172 -11.77 -0.96 -19.33
C PRO A 172 -10.92 -1.68 -20.38
N GLU A 173 -11.25 -2.94 -20.67
CA GLU A 173 -10.51 -3.80 -21.61
C GLU A 173 -10.34 -3.15 -22.99
N ASN A 174 -11.34 -2.39 -23.45
CA ASN A 174 -11.33 -1.67 -24.71
C ASN A 174 -10.32 -0.51 -24.80
N TYR A 175 -9.65 -0.12 -23.70
CA TYR A 175 -8.58 0.88 -23.74
C TYR A 175 -7.31 0.31 -24.41
N LYS A 176 -7.07 0.76 -25.64
CA LYS A 176 -5.75 0.66 -26.30
C LYS A 176 -4.69 1.38 -25.48
N ILE A 177 -3.41 1.03 -25.62
CA ILE A 177 -2.29 1.69 -24.88
C ILE A 177 -2.32 3.21 -25.03
N THR A 178 -2.68 3.75 -26.20
CA THR A 178 -2.88 5.19 -26.43
C THR A 178 -3.95 5.83 -25.55
N ASN A 179 -4.99 5.09 -25.16
CA ASN A 179 -6.04 5.54 -24.24
C ASN A 179 -5.54 5.49 -22.79
N ILE A 180 -4.69 4.50 -22.45
CA ILE A 180 -4.02 4.43 -21.14
C ILE A 180 -3.05 5.61 -20.99
N ASP A 181 -2.24 5.87 -22.01
CA ASP A 181 -1.33 7.02 -22.07
C ASP A 181 -2.07 8.34 -21.85
N THR A 182 -3.13 8.59 -22.62
CA THR A 182 -3.84 9.87 -22.62
C THR A 182 -4.75 10.08 -21.43
N ARG A 183 -5.38 9.02 -20.89
CA ARG A 183 -6.41 9.13 -19.84
C ARG A 183 -5.97 8.66 -18.46
N VAL A 184 -4.85 7.93 -18.34
CA VAL A 184 -4.31 7.42 -17.06
C VAL A 184 -2.94 8.03 -16.78
N LEU A 185 -1.97 7.80 -17.67
CA LEU A 185 -0.57 8.15 -17.41
C LEU A 185 -0.30 9.66 -17.52
N LYS A 186 -0.95 10.37 -18.47
CA LYS A 186 -0.85 11.84 -18.56
C LYS A 186 -1.38 12.56 -17.31
N PRO A 187 -2.58 12.26 -16.77
CA PRO A 187 -3.01 12.80 -15.47
C PRO A 187 -2.04 12.50 -14.32
N ILE A 188 -1.55 11.27 -14.21
CA ILE A 188 -0.55 10.87 -13.20
C ILE A 188 0.72 11.70 -13.31
N MET A 189 1.28 11.85 -14.51
CA MET A 189 2.46 12.70 -14.74
C MET A 189 2.21 14.18 -14.49
N ARG A 190 0.99 14.69 -14.73
CA ARG A 190 0.65 16.09 -14.49
C ARG A 190 0.51 16.41 -13.00
N GLU A 191 -0.11 15.52 -12.22
CA GLU A 191 -0.44 15.79 -10.81
C GLU A 191 0.62 15.26 -9.83
N LEU A 192 1.49 14.33 -10.25
CA LEU A 192 2.53 13.72 -9.40
C LEU A 192 3.95 13.74 -10.01
N GLY A 193 4.10 14.09 -11.29
CA GLY A 193 5.36 14.02 -12.05
C GLY A 193 6.52 14.73 -11.37
N GLU A 194 6.35 16.02 -11.12
CA GLU A 194 7.36 16.92 -10.56
C GLU A 194 7.62 16.63 -9.08
N LYS A 195 6.59 16.77 -8.23
CA LYS A 195 6.67 16.59 -6.76
C LYS A 195 7.31 15.26 -6.33
N TYR A 196 7.14 14.20 -7.12
CA TYR A 196 7.67 12.86 -6.82
C TYR A 196 8.82 12.41 -7.74
N ASN A 197 9.34 13.26 -8.64
CA ASN A 197 10.33 12.90 -9.66
C ASN A 197 9.93 11.59 -10.40
N LEU A 198 8.64 11.49 -10.71
CA LEU A 198 8.02 10.26 -11.19
C LEU A 198 8.41 10.01 -12.65
N LYS A 199 8.91 8.80 -12.92
CA LYS A 199 9.29 8.32 -14.25
C LYS A 199 8.52 7.05 -14.54
N ILE A 200 7.87 7.00 -15.70
CA ILE A 200 7.03 5.88 -16.14
C ILE A 200 7.70 5.23 -17.35
N GLU A 201 8.15 3.99 -17.16
CA GLU A 201 8.83 3.20 -18.17
C GLU A 201 7.90 2.08 -18.66
N LYS A 202 7.65 2.02 -19.97
CA LYS A 202 6.88 0.93 -20.59
C LYS A 202 7.79 -0.26 -20.83
N LYS A 203 7.45 -1.43 -20.28
CA LYS A 203 8.12 -2.68 -20.63
C LYS A 203 7.48 -3.29 -21.86
N TYR A 204 8.31 -3.65 -22.83
CA TYR A 204 7.89 -4.27 -24.08
C TYR A 204 8.34 -5.73 -24.11
N GLY A 205 7.46 -6.61 -24.57
CA GLY A 205 7.74 -8.03 -24.72
C GLY A 205 7.12 -8.61 -25.99
N PHE A 206 7.46 -9.86 -26.27
CA PHE A 206 7.03 -10.57 -27.47
C PHE A 206 6.05 -11.69 -27.09
N SER A 207 4.79 -11.58 -27.53
CA SER A 207 3.71 -12.51 -27.18
C SER A 207 3.67 -13.77 -28.07
N GLY A 208 4.75 -14.06 -28.80
CA GLY A 208 4.78 -15.07 -29.87
C GLY A 208 4.14 -14.60 -31.19
N GLY A 209 4.50 -15.27 -32.29
CA GLY A 209 4.01 -14.98 -33.65
C GLY A 209 4.96 -14.12 -34.51
N ARG A 210 4.44 -13.52 -35.58
CA ARG A 210 5.13 -12.48 -36.38
C ARG A 210 4.46 -11.13 -36.10
N GLY A 211 5.20 -10.13 -35.62
CA GLY A 211 4.65 -8.83 -35.28
C GLY A 211 5.65 -7.90 -34.59
N ARG A 212 5.18 -6.72 -34.15
CA ARG A 212 5.95 -5.79 -33.30
C ARG A 212 5.75 -6.14 -31.82
N SER A 213 6.78 -5.92 -31.00
CA SER A 213 6.70 -6.05 -29.54
C SER A 213 5.57 -5.20 -28.95
N ARG A 214 4.87 -5.73 -27.96
CA ARG A 214 3.70 -5.10 -27.31
C ARG A 214 4.06 -4.70 -25.88
N VAL A 215 3.36 -3.73 -25.31
CA VAL A 215 3.53 -3.37 -23.89
C VAL A 215 3.04 -4.54 -23.05
N THR A 216 3.93 -5.10 -22.22
CA THR A 216 3.66 -6.23 -21.31
C THR A 216 3.57 -5.80 -19.85
N GLY A 217 3.98 -4.57 -19.52
CA GLY A 217 3.89 -4.02 -18.18
C GLY A 217 4.48 -2.62 -18.06
N PHE A 218 4.52 -2.12 -16.84
CA PHE A 218 5.04 -0.79 -16.50
C PHE A 218 6.02 -0.88 -15.32
N GLU A 219 7.01 0.01 -15.33
CA GLU A 219 7.91 0.27 -14.21
C GLU A 219 7.84 1.75 -13.86
N PHE A 220 7.35 2.03 -12.67
CA PHE A 220 7.23 3.37 -12.09
C PHE A 220 8.41 3.58 -11.13
N LYS A 221 9.09 4.72 -11.24
CA LYS A 221 10.22 5.14 -10.38
C LYS A 221 9.91 6.53 -9.81
N PHE A 222 10.10 6.74 -8.52
CA PHE A 222 9.76 7.98 -7.82
C PHE A 222 10.61 8.17 -6.56
N SER A 223 10.66 9.39 -6.03
CA SER A 223 11.35 9.72 -4.78
C SER A 223 10.80 8.91 -3.60
N THR A 224 11.70 8.30 -2.83
CA THR A 224 11.39 7.68 -1.54
C THR A 224 11.11 8.75 -0.47
N GLU A 225 10.38 8.43 0.60
CA GLU A 225 10.11 9.37 1.73
C GLU A 225 11.39 10.11 2.16
N LYS A 226 12.48 9.36 2.43
CA LYS A 226 13.81 9.87 2.79
C LYS A 226 14.42 10.92 1.83
N LYS A 227 13.90 11.07 0.62
CA LYS A 227 14.33 12.08 -0.36
C LYS A 227 13.32 13.20 -0.55
N VAL A 228 12.03 12.95 -0.33
CA VAL A 228 10.99 14.00 -0.38
C VAL A 228 11.20 15.00 0.75
N ASP A 229 11.49 14.51 1.96
CA ASP A 229 11.79 15.33 3.14
C ASP A 229 13.01 16.25 2.92
N ILE A 230 13.98 15.83 2.09
CA ILE A 230 15.18 16.62 1.75
C ILE A 230 14.85 17.70 0.71
N VAL A 231 13.93 17.46 -0.22
CA VAL A 231 13.52 18.46 -1.22
C VAL A 231 12.65 19.55 -0.59
N ALA A 232 11.73 19.19 0.30
CA ALA A 232 10.86 20.14 1.01
C ALA A 232 11.60 21.06 1.99
N GLY A 233 12.87 20.82 2.28
CA GLY A 233 13.72 21.65 3.13
C GLY A 233 14.73 22.54 2.41
N ASN A 234 14.59 22.74 1.09
CA ASN A 234 15.55 23.49 0.26
C ASN A 234 14.88 24.53 -0.66
N GLU A 235 13.91 25.28 -0.15
CA GLU A 235 13.44 26.53 -0.76
C GLU A 235 13.79 27.71 0.17
N GLU A 236 14.48 28.70 -0.40
CA GLU A 236 14.92 29.99 0.18
C GLU A 236 15.79 29.98 1.46
N GLU A 237 17.11 30.10 1.29
CA GLU A 237 17.87 31.17 1.94
C GLU A 237 19.08 31.61 1.08
N VAL A 238 19.50 32.88 1.18
CA VAL A 238 20.38 33.53 0.18
C VAL A 238 21.62 34.16 0.82
N ASN A 239 22.79 33.86 0.26
CA ASN A 239 24.09 34.54 0.43
C ASN A 239 24.53 34.92 1.87
N ASN A 240 25.52 34.20 2.41
CA ASN A 240 26.94 34.62 2.30
C ASN A 240 27.93 33.70 3.03
N ASN A 241 29.11 33.52 2.44
CA ASN A 241 30.33 33.00 3.07
C ASN A 241 31.11 34.17 3.74
N PRO A 242 32.08 33.97 4.67
CA PRO A 242 33.06 32.88 4.64
C PRO A 242 33.44 32.19 5.98
N ILE A 243 34.22 31.12 5.84
CA ILE A 243 34.81 30.28 6.90
C ILE A 243 36.24 30.77 7.22
N PRO A 244 36.69 30.75 8.49
CA PRO A 244 37.83 29.87 8.81
C PRO A 244 37.75 29.14 10.18
N LEU A 245 38.06 27.84 10.13
CA LEU A 245 38.64 26.94 11.17
C LEU A 245 38.48 27.33 12.67
N SER A 246 37.92 26.46 13.52
CA SER A 246 38.72 25.39 14.16
C SER A 246 37.91 24.45 15.09
N LYS A 247 38.53 23.32 15.50
CA LYS A 247 38.13 22.40 16.59
C LYS A 247 39.40 22.12 17.43
N PRO A 248 39.33 21.92 18.76
CA PRO A 248 39.21 20.53 19.26
C PRO A 248 38.60 20.27 20.67
N ARG A 249 38.13 19.02 20.85
CA ARG A 249 38.05 18.21 22.11
C ARG A 249 36.99 18.53 23.21
N LYS A 250 36.74 17.48 24.01
CA LYS A 250 35.79 17.30 25.13
C LYS A 250 36.61 17.10 26.46
N PRO A 251 36.01 16.77 27.64
CA PRO A 251 35.02 17.50 28.46
C PRO A 251 35.43 17.55 29.96
N LYS A 252 34.68 18.23 30.85
CA LYS A 252 34.68 17.98 32.32
C LYS A 252 33.46 18.57 33.07
N LYS A 253 33.32 18.23 34.37
CA LYS A 253 32.28 18.67 35.34
C LYS A 253 32.91 19.53 36.46
N LYS A 254 32.18 20.24 37.34
CA LYS A 254 30.71 20.44 37.44
C LYS A 254 30.38 21.96 37.29
N GLU A 255 29.75 22.79 38.14
CA GLU A 255 29.09 22.70 39.46
C GLU A 255 27.63 23.22 39.36
N GLU A 256 27.19 24.21 40.16
CA GLU A 256 25.84 24.82 40.13
C GLU A 256 25.88 26.34 40.47
N THR A 257 24.94 27.11 39.93
CA THR A 257 24.31 28.24 40.64
C THR A 257 22.89 28.47 40.09
N ARG A 258 21.99 29.05 40.89
CA ARG A 258 20.53 29.03 40.64
C ARG A 258 20.02 30.31 39.96
N THR A 259 19.22 30.16 38.91
CA THR A 259 18.09 31.05 38.58
C THR A 259 16.91 30.23 38.08
N VAL A 260 15.68 30.66 38.39
CA VAL A 260 14.44 29.96 38.03
C VAL A 260 13.77 30.69 36.88
N LEU A 261 13.39 29.97 35.82
CA LEU A 261 12.31 30.39 34.91
C LEU A 261 11.56 29.19 34.34
N GLU A 262 10.28 29.37 34.11
CA GLU A 262 9.32 28.33 33.74
C GLU A 262 9.41 27.92 32.26
N ARG A 263 9.08 26.65 31.94
CA ARG A 263 7.88 26.28 31.13
C ARG A 263 7.85 24.83 30.64
N LYS A 264 6.61 24.34 30.50
CA LYS A 264 6.14 23.16 29.73
C LYS A 264 6.70 21.79 30.13
N SER A 265 5.81 20.96 30.68
CA SER A 265 5.96 19.52 30.78
C SER A 265 6.20 18.89 29.41
N ARG A 266 7.20 18.00 29.32
CA ARG A 266 7.35 17.10 28.18
C ARG A 266 6.48 15.88 28.41
N ILE A 267 5.55 15.60 27.50
CA ILE A 267 5.01 14.25 27.35
C ILE A 267 6.18 13.38 26.88
N ILE A 268 6.39 12.24 27.54
CA ILE A 268 7.37 11.25 27.09
C ILE A 268 6.70 10.49 25.94
N GLU A 269 7.09 10.78 24.70
CA GLU A 269 6.74 9.90 23.59
C GLU A 269 7.31 8.51 23.85
N ALA A 270 6.43 7.51 23.88
CA ALA A 270 6.86 6.12 23.96
C ALA A 270 7.65 5.79 22.69
N ILE A 271 8.94 5.47 22.85
CA ILE A 271 9.81 5.06 21.74
C ILE A 271 9.10 3.94 20.96
N PRO A 272 8.80 4.12 19.67
CA PRO A 272 8.14 3.09 18.89
C PRO A 272 8.96 1.80 18.93
N LYS A 273 8.32 0.68 19.29
CA LYS A 273 8.95 -0.64 19.17
C LYS A 273 9.36 -0.82 17.71
N GLN A 274 10.67 -0.82 17.45
CA GLN A 274 11.18 -1.21 16.15
C GLN A 274 10.78 -2.66 15.93
N GLU A 275 9.98 -2.91 14.89
CA GLU A 275 9.81 -4.25 14.34
C GLU A 275 11.21 -4.76 13.99
N LYS A 276 11.63 -5.87 14.60
CA LYS A 276 12.93 -6.47 14.28
C LYS A 276 12.90 -6.88 12.81
N GLU A 277 13.92 -6.50 12.07
CA GLU A 277 14.10 -6.97 10.70
C GLU A 277 14.24 -8.49 10.72
N LYS A 278 13.38 -9.20 9.99
CA LYS A 278 13.38 -10.67 9.97
C LYS A 278 14.74 -11.19 9.54
N THR A 279 15.29 -12.16 10.27
CA THR A 279 16.57 -12.78 9.92
C THR A 279 16.46 -13.51 8.58
N LEU A 280 17.59 -13.78 7.92
CA LEU A 280 17.58 -14.57 6.69
C LEU A 280 16.94 -15.95 6.93
N ARG A 281 17.17 -16.57 8.09
CA ARG A 281 16.59 -17.85 8.45
C ARG A 281 15.07 -17.80 8.68
N GLU A 282 14.54 -16.70 9.21
CA GLU A 282 13.09 -16.47 9.27
C GLU A 282 12.49 -16.33 7.85
N LYS A 283 13.14 -15.57 6.96
CA LYS A 283 12.72 -15.44 5.55
C LYS A 283 12.75 -16.79 4.81
N ILE A 284 13.79 -17.61 5.02
CA ILE A 284 13.89 -18.97 4.48
C ILE A 284 12.74 -19.84 5.00
N ARG A 285 12.44 -19.80 6.31
CA ARG A 285 11.35 -20.57 6.92
C ARG A 285 9.98 -20.20 6.36
N ASP A 286 9.69 -18.90 6.26
CA ASP A 286 8.45 -18.40 5.67
C ASP A 286 8.30 -18.88 4.21
N LYS A 287 9.39 -18.83 3.43
CA LYS A 287 9.39 -19.30 2.03
C LYS A 287 9.14 -20.80 1.91
N ILE A 288 9.74 -21.61 2.79
CA ILE A 288 9.52 -23.06 2.83
C ILE A 288 8.04 -23.38 3.06
N ASN A 289 7.36 -22.62 3.93
CA ASN A 289 5.94 -22.77 4.20
C ASN A 289 5.09 -22.35 2.99
N GLU A 290 5.30 -21.14 2.42
CA GLU A 290 4.61 -20.63 1.22
C GLU A 290 4.68 -21.65 0.06
N ASN A 291 5.87 -22.16 -0.22
CA ASN A 291 6.10 -23.16 -1.25
C ASN A 291 5.44 -24.52 -0.94
N THR A 292 5.33 -24.92 0.33
CA THR A 292 4.68 -26.18 0.73
C THR A 292 3.17 -26.09 0.54
N GLU A 293 2.53 -25.02 1.00
CA GLU A 293 1.11 -24.73 0.73
C GLU A 293 0.83 -24.66 -0.78
N THR A 294 1.76 -24.07 -1.55
CA THR A 294 1.66 -23.99 -3.02
C THR A 294 1.72 -25.38 -3.67
N ILE A 295 2.61 -26.27 -3.20
CA ILE A 295 2.68 -27.67 -3.68
C ILE A 295 1.35 -28.39 -3.40
N GLU A 296 0.85 -28.34 -2.17
CA GLU A 296 -0.39 -29.02 -1.77
C GLU A 296 -1.60 -28.55 -2.59
N ASN A 297 -1.73 -27.24 -2.81
CA ASN A 297 -2.77 -26.67 -3.66
C ASN A 297 -2.65 -27.13 -5.12
N LEU A 298 -1.43 -27.15 -5.70
CA LEU A 298 -1.21 -27.60 -7.07
C LEU A 298 -1.45 -29.11 -7.24
N GLU A 299 -1.07 -29.94 -6.26
CA GLU A 299 -1.30 -31.39 -6.26
C GLU A 299 -2.79 -31.73 -6.13
N ALA A 300 -3.54 -31.01 -5.28
CA ALA A 300 -5.00 -31.16 -5.17
C ALA A 300 -5.71 -30.78 -6.47
N ILE A 301 -5.35 -29.64 -7.08
CA ILE A 301 -5.91 -29.18 -8.37
C ILE A 301 -5.58 -30.17 -9.49
N TYR A 302 -4.33 -30.62 -9.57
CA TYR A 302 -3.90 -31.63 -10.56
C TYR A 302 -4.70 -32.93 -10.39
N THR A 303 -4.81 -33.44 -9.16
CA THR A 303 -5.53 -34.68 -8.87
C THR A 303 -7.02 -34.59 -9.19
N GLY A 304 -7.65 -33.44 -8.93
CA GLY A 304 -9.07 -33.19 -9.25
C GLY A 304 -9.38 -32.93 -10.73
N LEU A 305 -8.36 -32.77 -11.59
CA LEU A 305 -8.52 -32.41 -13.01
C LEU A 305 -7.83 -33.36 -14.01
N LYS A 306 -6.81 -34.14 -13.61
CA LYS A 306 -5.97 -34.97 -14.50
C LYS A 306 -6.76 -35.89 -15.45
N ASP A 307 -7.86 -36.47 -14.96
CA ASP A 307 -8.67 -37.45 -15.70
C ASP A 307 -9.74 -36.77 -16.61
N LYS A 308 -9.89 -35.45 -16.53
CA LYS A 308 -10.89 -34.69 -17.29
C LYS A 308 -10.30 -34.19 -18.60
N ILE A 309 -10.62 -34.88 -19.70
CA ILE A 309 -10.12 -34.64 -21.07
C ILE A 309 -10.11 -33.15 -21.46
N GLN A 310 -11.14 -32.38 -21.09
CA GLN A 310 -11.27 -30.95 -21.38
C GLN A 310 -10.12 -30.09 -20.81
N PHE A 311 -9.50 -30.52 -19.70
CA PHE A 311 -8.44 -29.78 -19.00
C PHE A 311 -7.02 -30.31 -19.29
N LYS A 312 -6.85 -31.30 -20.19
CA LYS A 312 -5.55 -31.97 -20.41
C LYS A 312 -4.38 -31.00 -20.67
N LYS A 313 -4.59 -30.00 -21.55
CA LYS A 313 -3.58 -28.96 -21.88
C LYS A 313 -3.20 -28.05 -20.69
N LEU A 314 -4.06 -27.97 -19.67
CA LEU A 314 -3.80 -27.24 -18.44
C LEU A 314 -3.03 -28.13 -17.46
N THR A 315 -3.51 -29.37 -17.24
CA THR A 315 -2.93 -30.31 -16.27
C THR A 315 -1.53 -30.82 -16.67
N GLU A 316 -1.21 -30.89 -17.96
CA GLU A 316 0.11 -31.28 -18.49
C GLU A 316 1.29 -30.47 -17.89
N LYS A 317 1.07 -29.24 -17.42
CA LYS A 317 2.12 -28.37 -16.86
C LYS A 317 2.30 -28.48 -15.34
N TYR A 318 1.35 -29.07 -14.63
CA TYR A 318 1.36 -29.09 -13.16
C TYR A 318 2.50 -29.94 -12.59
N PRO A 319 2.77 -31.18 -13.07
CA PRO A 319 3.85 -32.01 -12.53
C PRO A 319 5.22 -31.33 -12.57
N GLN A 320 5.56 -30.66 -13.68
CA GLN A 320 6.82 -29.93 -13.79
C GLN A 320 6.89 -28.76 -12.80
N LYS A 321 5.85 -27.91 -12.71
CA LYS A 321 5.88 -26.77 -11.77
C LYS A 321 5.91 -27.22 -10.31
N ILE A 322 5.20 -28.30 -9.97
CA ILE A 322 5.25 -28.90 -8.62
C ILE A 322 6.68 -29.35 -8.30
N GLU A 323 7.35 -30.01 -9.25
CA GLU A 323 8.71 -30.51 -9.06
C GLU A 323 9.75 -29.38 -8.97
N GLU A 324 9.60 -28.30 -9.76
CA GLU A 324 10.44 -27.09 -9.66
C GLU A 324 10.35 -26.46 -8.26
N ILE A 325 9.15 -26.37 -7.67
CA ILE A 325 8.95 -25.83 -6.31
C ILE A 325 9.47 -26.82 -5.26
N LYS A 326 9.31 -28.14 -5.45
CA LYS A 326 9.89 -29.15 -4.55
C LYS A 326 11.42 -29.06 -4.47
N ASN A 327 12.09 -28.90 -5.61
CA ASN A 327 13.54 -28.75 -5.68
C ASN A 327 14.02 -27.43 -5.04
N MET A 328 13.29 -26.32 -5.26
CA MET A 328 13.52 -25.05 -4.55
C MET A 328 13.40 -25.22 -3.03
N ASN A 329 12.37 -25.93 -2.56
CA ASN A 329 12.20 -26.23 -1.13
C ASN A 329 13.23 -27.21 -0.56
N MET A 330 13.78 -28.12 -1.38
CA MET A 330 14.88 -28.99 -0.96
C MET A 330 16.16 -28.17 -0.70
N GLN A 331 16.48 -27.22 -1.58
CA GLN A 331 17.62 -26.31 -1.42
C GLN A 331 17.44 -25.38 -0.22
N LEU A 332 16.27 -24.75 -0.07
CA LEU A 332 15.96 -23.90 1.09
C LEU A 332 16.02 -24.67 2.42
N LYS A 333 15.53 -25.92 2.46
CA LYS A 333 15.63 -26.80 3.64
C LYS A 333 17.08 -27.20 3.95
N ALA A 334 17.92 -27.42 2.94
CA ALA A 334 19.34 -27.65 3.15
C ALA A 334 20.02 -26.44 3.80
N ILE A 335 19.78 -25.22 3.29
CA ILE A 335 20.33 -23.98 3.85
C ILE A 335 19.80 -23.73 5.28
N TYR A 336 18.51 -23.96 5.54
CA TYR A 336 17.89 -23.77 6.86
C TYR A 336 18.53 -24.63 7.98
N ASN A 337 19.15 -25.75 7.61
CA ASN A 337 19.79 -26.70 8.53
C ASN A 337 21.28 -26.39 8.78
N ILE A 338 21.88 -25.43 8.06
CA ILE A 338 23.23 -24.91 8.32
C ILE A 338 23.15 -23.93 9.52
N ASP A 339 24.22 -23.80 10.30
CA ASP A 339 24.30 -22.79 11.36
C ASP A 339 24.45 -21.39 10.74
N GLU A 340 23.77 -20.37 11.31
CA GLU A 340 23.84 -18.99 10.79
C GLU A 340 25.27 -18.42 10.86
N ASN A 341 26.14 -18.96 11.72
CA ASN A 341 27.55 -18.59 11.81
C ASN A 341 28.41 -19.14 10.64
N ASP A 342 27.95 -20.20 9.96
CA ASP A 342 28.64 -20.85 8.84
C ASP A 342 28.14 -20.35 7.46
N PHE A 343 27.26 -19.34 7.43
CA PHE A 343 26.70 -18.79 6.19
C PHE A 343 27.77 -18.01 5.39
N THR A 344 28.26 -18.62 4.30
CA THR A 344 29.08 -17.92 3.30
C THR A 344 28.24 -16.93 2.50
N GLN A 345 28.89 -15.94 1.89
CA GLN A 345 28.23 -14.97 1.00
C GLN A 345 27.48 -15.66 -0.16
N GLU A 346 28.02 -16.76 -0.68
CA GLU A 346 27.40 -17.58 -1.73
C GLU A 346 26.10 -18.26 -1.25
N ILE A 347 26.08 -18.75 0.00
CA ILE A 347 24.88 -19.33 0.62
C ILE A 347 23.80 -18.26 0.84
N ILE A 348 24.21 -17.03 1.22
CA ILE A 348 23.30 -15.89 1.40
C ILE A 348 22.66 -15.49 0.07
N GLU A 349 23.47 -15.28 -0.98
CA GLU A 349 22.98 -14.90 -2.31
C GLU A 349 22.09 -15.98 -2.94
N LEU A 350 22.42 -17.27 -2.76
CA LEU A 350 21.59 -18.39 -3.18
C LEU A 350 20.25 -18.41 -2.43
N ALA A 351 20.25 -18.18 -1.11
CA ALA A 351 19.02 -18.11 -0.33
C ALA A 351 18.12 -16.96 -0.79
N GLU A 352 18.68 -15.78 -1.08
CA GLU A 352 17.89 -14.62 -1.53
C GLU A 352 17.28 -14.81 -2.92
N ASP A 353 17.98 -15.41 -3.90
CA ASP A 353 17.39 -15.76 -5.20
C ASP A 353 16.25 -16.80 -5.06
N LEU A 354 16.44 -17.83 -4.24
CA LEU A 354 15.43 -18.85 -3.97
C LEU A 354 14.20 -18.29 -3.23
N ILE A 355 14.36 -17.27 -2.39
CA ILE A 355 13.24 -16.55 -1.75
C ILE A 355 12.45 -15.71 -2.76
N ILE A 356 13.13 -15.06 -3.71
CA ILE A 356 12.53 -14.12 -4.67
C ILE A 356 11.79 -14.85 -5.82
N LYS A 357 12.14 -16.10 -6.12
CA LYS A 357 11.51 -16.95 -7.16
C LYS A 357 10.01 -17.25 -6.92
N LYS A 358 9.26 -17.48 -8.03
CA LYS A 358 7.80 -17.66 -8.12
C LYS A 358 7.38 -18.64 -9.23
#